data_AF-A0A136HB39-F1
#
_entry.id   AF-A0A136HB39-F1
#
_cell.length_a   1.000
_cell.length_b   1.000
_cell.length_c   1.000
_cell.angle_alpha   90.00
_cell.angle_beta   90.00
_cell.angle_gamma   90.00
#
_symmetry.space_group_name_H-M   'P 1'
#
loop_
_entity.id
_entity.type
_entity.pdbx_description
1 polymer ?
#
loop_
_entity_poly.entity_id
_entity_poly.type
_entity_poly.pdbx_seq_one_letter_code
_entity_poly.pdbx_strand_id
1 'polypeptide(L)'
;MNELKLITEFYRRFNATEVDKNHMHKGKPLMGPFNPKVILIDGQRVGCIDLRKENGTIHGFVELAYIYMYDKQKGYGEIILKEICRLADLYNLEIILDAVPIEGFGEPIPIGKLHSFYTRKGFKYRVPNSNMMVRAPNA
;
A
#
# COMPACT_ATOMS: atom_id res chain seq x y z
N MET A 1 17.11 7.41 12.92
CA MET A 1 15.70 7.69 13.30
C MET A 1 15.06 6.38 13.74
N ASN A 2 14.41 6.30 14.91
CA ASN A 2 13.77 5.04 15.36
C ASN A 2 12.45 4.78 14.62
N GLU A 3 11.99 3.53 14.63
CA GLU A 3 10.83 3.05 13.86
C GLU A 3 9.54 3.83 14.17
N LEU A 4 9.31 4.10 15.46
CA LEU A 4 8.16 4.87 15.93
C LEU A 4 8.07 6.26 15.27
N LYS A 5 9.18 6.99 15.15
CA LYS A 5 9.21 8.32 14.51
C LYS A 5 8.83 8.27 13.03
N LEU A 6 9.18 7.20 12.31
CA LEU A 6 8.82 7.03 10.90
C LEU A 6 7.34 6.77 10.73
N ILE A 7 6.77 5.92 11.59
CA ILE A 7 5.33 5.63 11.62
C ILE A 7 4.55 6.90 11.98
N THR A 8 5.00 7.69 12.96
CA THR A 8 4.39 8.99 13.28
C THR A 8 4.45 9.96 12.10
N GLU A 9 5.59 10.05 11.42
CA GLU A 9 5.72 10.90 10.23
C GLU A 9 4.83 10.42 9.08
N PHE A 10 4.74 9.11 8.85
CA PHE A 10 3.83 8.51 7.88
C PHE A 10 2.38 8.94 8.17
N TYR A 11 1.90 8.76 9.40
CA TYR A 11 0.55 9.20 9.78
C TYR A 11 0.35 10.72 9.64
N ARG A 12 1.37 11.53 9.93
CA ARG A 12 1.32 12.99 9.77
C ARG A 12 1.20 13.39 8.29
N ARG A 13 1.92 12.70 7.40
CA ARG A 13 1.95 13.00 5.96
C ARG A 13 0.71 12.57 5.22
N PHE A 14 0.14 11.43 5.60
CA PHE A 14 -1.07 10.92 4.97
C PHE A 14 -2.35 11.39 5.66
N ASN A 15 -2.24 12.10 6.79
CA ASN A 15 -3.32 12.58 7.63
C ASN A 15 -4.38 11.49 7.83
N ALA A 16 -4.26 10.70 8.90
CA ALA A 16 -5.17 9.58 9.19
C ALA A 16 -6.66 9.93 8.92
N THR A 17 -7.06 11.17 9.17
CA THR A 17 -8.40 11.71 8.89
C THR A 17 -8.79 11.88 7.41
N GLU A 18 -7.86 12.17 6.50
CA GLU A 18 -8.10 12.25 5.04
C GLU A 18 -7.97 10.89 4.36
N VAL A 19 -7.05 10.04 4.84
CA VAL A 19 -7.04 8.60 4.51
C VAL A 19 -8.43 8.01 4.77
N ASP A 20 -9.01 8.26 5.94
CA ASP A 20 -10.30 7.65 6.27
C ASP A 20 -11.48 8.23 5.48
N LYS A 21 -11.33 9.40 4.82
CA LYS A 21 -12.39 10.02 4.01
C LYS A 21 -12.48 9.45 2.59
N ASN A 22 -11.35 9.05 2.01
CA ASN A 22 -11.27 8.58 0.62
C ASN A 22 -11.41 7.05 0.48
N HIS A 23 -11.34 6.32 1.59
CA HIS A 23 -11.55 4.88 1.61
C HIS A 23 -13.02 4.55 1.88
N MET A 24 -13.52 3.42 1.35
CA MET A 24 -14.92 2.95 1.49
C MET A 24 -15.38 2.71 2.94
N HIS A 25 -14.56 2.98 3.95
CA HIS A 25 -14.72 2.55 5.34
C HIS A 25 -14.54 3.67 6.37
N LYS A 26 -14.90 4.91 6.03
CA LYS A 26 -14.91 6.07 6.93
C LYS A 26 -15.46 5.73 8.32
N GLY A 27 -14.65 5.94 9.35
CA GLY A 27 -15.05 5.77 10.76
C GLY A 27 -15.14 4.31 11.25
N LYS A 28 -14.76 3.32 10.44
CA LYS A 28 -14.59 1.95 10.93
C LYS A 28 -13.17 1.78 11.48
N PRO A 29 -12.97 1.18 12.66
CA PRO A 29 -11.63 0.79 13.11
C PRO A 29 -11.07 -0.22 12.12
N LEU A 30 -10.12 0.23 11.30
CA LEU A 30 -9.42 -0.59 10.33
C LEU A 30 -8.42 -1.45 11.11
N MET A 31 -8.76 -2.71 11.33
CA MET A 31 -7.90 -3.69 12.00
C MET A 31 -7.42 -4.72 10.99
N GLY A 32 -6.19 -4.55 10.51
CA GLY A 32 -5.39 -5.65 9.96
C GLY A 32 -4.50 -6.25 11.06
N PRO A 33 -3.99 -7.48 10.92
CA PRO A 33 -3.13 -8.09 11.94
C PRO A 33 -1.74 -7.42 12.03
N PHE A 34 -1.47 -6.37 11.25
CA PHE A 34 -0.16 -5.73 11.14
C PHE A 34 -0.24 -4.27 11.58
N ASN A 35 0.65 -3.88 12.49
CA ASN A 35 1.00 -2.48 12.67
C ASN A 35 1.66 -1.96 11.38
N PRO A 36 1.61 -0.64 11.10
CA PRO A 36 2.38 -0.07 10.00
C PRO A 36 3.82 -0.54 10.06
N LYS A 37 4.31 -1.11 8.96
CA LYS A 37 5.61 -1.76 8.90
C LYS A 37 6.59 -0.87 8.15
N VAL A 38 7.70 -0.54 8.80
CA VAL A 38 8.83 0.09 8.11
C VAL A 38 9.57 -0.96 7.31
N ILE A 39 9.71 -0.73 6.00
CA ILE A 39 10.42 -1.60 5.08
C ILE A 39 11.89 -1.21 5.06
N LEU A 40 12.74 -2.21 5.31
CA LEU A 40 14.19 -2.08 5.31
C LEU A 40 14.75 -2.74 4.03
N ILE A 41 15.65 -2.05 3.34
CA ILE A 41 16.45 -2.60 2.23
C ILE A 41 17.90 -2.32 2.59
N ASP A 42 18.74 -3.37 2.62
CA ASP A 42 20.16 -3.27 3.00
C ASP A 42 20.41 -2.50 4.31
N GLY A 43 19.52 -2.70 5.30
CA GLY A 43 19.57 -2.01 6.59
C GLY A 43 19.11 -0.54 6.57
N GLN A 44 18.79 0.00 5.39
CA GLN A 44 18.23 1.34 5.22
C GLN A 44 16.71 1.32 5.25
N ARG A 45 16.11 2.34 5.85
CA ARG A 45 14.65 2.50 5.93
C ARG A 45 14.15 3.14 4.66
N VAL A 46 13.49 2.34 3.84
CA VAL A 46 13.13 2.76 2.48
C VAL A 46 11.67 3.19 2.38
N GLY A 47 10.78 2.58 3.17
CA GLY A 47 9.40 3.04 3.21
C GLY A 47 8.61 2.59 4.43
N CYS A 48 7.36 3.03 4.49
CA CYS A 48 6.39 2.60 5.49
C CYS A 48 5.13 2.15 4.76
N ILE A 49 4.63 0.96 5.11
CA ILE A 49 3.42 0.38 4.54
C ILE A 49 2.38 0.24 5.64
N ASP A 50 1.11 0.46 5.28
CA ASP A 50 -0.04 0.22 6.15
C ASP A 50 -0.96 -0.77 5.44
N LEU A 51 -1.17 -1.92 6.08
CA LEU A 51 -1.89 -3.09 5.55
C LEU A 51 -3.14 -3.31 6.39
N ARG A 52 -4.32 -3.04 5.81
CA ARG A 52 -5.59 -3.00 6.55
C ARG A 52 -6.52 -4.13 6.12
N LYS A 53 -7.22 -4.79 7.07
CA LYS A 53 -8.27 -5.80 6.78
C LYS A 53 -9.65 -5.23 7.11
N GLU A 54 -10.65 -5.53 6.29
CA GLU A 54 -12.05 -5.18 6.59
C GLU A 54 -12.65 -6.12 7.66
N ASN A 55 -13.49 -5.57 8.54
CA ASN A 55 -14.25 -6.35 9.52
C ASN A 55 -15.38 -7.15 8.84
N GLY A 56 -15.46 -8.45 9.14
CA GLY A 56 -16.59 -9.30 8.72
C GLY A 56 -16.46 -9.94 7.34
N THR A 57 -15.35 -9.77 6.64
CA THR A 57 -15.09 -10.51 5.40
C THR A 57 -14.54 -11.92 5.67
N ILE A 58 -15.26 -12.92 5.15
CA ILE A 58 -14.93 -14.35 5.24
C ILE A 58 -13.66 -14.66 4.43
N HIS A 59 -13.41 -13.90 3.36
CA HIS A 59 -12.19 -13.97 2.54
C HIS A 59 -11.25 -12.83 2.95
N GLY A 60 -10.08 -13.19 3.48
CA GLY A 60 -9.11 -12.22 3.98
C GLY A 60 -8.49 -11.43 2.83
N PHE A 61 -8.74 -10.13 2.78
CA PHE A 61 -7.99 -9.23 1.91
C PHE A 61 -7.27 -8.18 2.75
N VAL A 62 -6.24 -7.59 2.15
CA VAL A 62 -5.46 -6.49 2.68
C VAL A 62 -5.57 -5.32 1.72
N GLU A 63 -6.02 -4.19 2.22
CA GLU A 63 -5.94 -2.94 1.51
C GLU A 63 -4.54 -2.34 1.68
N LEU A 64 -3.86 -2.10 0.57
CA LEU A 64 -2.64 -1.31 0.53
C LEU A 64 -3.05 0.16 0.41
N ALA A 65 -3.06 0.86 1.54
CA ALA A 65 -3.50 2.25 1.57
C ALA A 65 -2.45 3.19 0.96
N TYR A 66 -1.20 3.11 1.41
CA TYR A 66 -0.12 3.96 0.91
C TYR A 66 1.24 3.27 0.94
N ILE A 67 2.08 3.64 -0.04
CA ILE A 67 3.52 3.42 0.00
C ILE A 67 4.18 4.79 0.10
N TYR A 68 4.82 5.08 1.23
CA TYR A 68 5.71 6.24 1.35
C TYR A 68 7.15 5.79 1.25
N MET A 69 7.88 6.33 0.28
CA MET A 69 9.31 6.08 0.13
C MET A 69 10.12 7.27 0.64
N TYR A 70 10.93 7.06 1.67
CA TYR A 70 11.82 8.08 2.22
C TYR A 70 13.03 8.32 1.31
N ASP A 71 13.43 7.29 0.56
CA ASP A 71 14.47 7.34 -0.46
C ASP A 71 13.89 6.88 -1.81
N LYS A 72 14.17 7.63 -2.88
CA LYS A 72 13.58 7.46 -4.21
C LYS A 72 14.55 6.82 -5.22
N GLN A 73 15.46 5.99 -4.76
CA GLN A 73 16.34 5.24 -5.66
C GLN A 73 15.55 4.31 -6.59
N LYS A 74 16.05 4.16 -7.81
CA LYS A 74 15.45 3.30 -8.83
C LYS A 74 15.36 1.86 -8.29
N GLY A 75 14.16 1.26 -8.35
CA GLY A 75 13.91 -0.12 -7.93
C GLY A 75 13.33 -0.30 -6.52
N TYR A 76 13.39 0.71 -5.66
CA TYR A 76 12.88 0.61 -4.29
C TYR A 76 11.36 0.36 -4.20
N GLY A 77 10.58 1.00 -5.07
CA GLY A 77 9.14 0.74 -5.15
C GLY A 77 8.81 -0.72 -5.51
N GLU A 78 9.64 -1.35 -6.36
CA GLU A 78 9.48 -2.75 -6.71
C GLU A 78 9.79 -3.69 -5.54
N ILE A 79 10.82 -3.37 -4.75
CA ILE A 79 11.19 -4.15 -3.57
C ILE A 79 10.12 -4.05 -2.49
N ILE A 80 9.60 -2.84 -2.23
CA ILE A 80 8.50 -2.65 -1.27
C ILE A 80 7.27 -3.45 -1.72
N LEU A 81 6.87 -3.34 -2.98
CA LEU A 81 5.71 -4.06 -3.50
C LEU A 81 5.91 -5.58 -3.42
N LYS A 82 7.12 -6.08 -3.67
CA LYS A 82 7.45 -7.50 -3.52
C LYS A 82 7.29 -7.98 -2.07
N GLU A 83 7.71 -7.19 -1.09
CA GLU A 83 7.51 -7.52 0.32
C GLU A 83 6.03 -7.52 0.72
N ILE A 84 5.24 -6.57 0.20
CA ILE A 84 3.78 -6.55 0.39
C ILE A 84 3.15 -7.82 -0.19
N CYS A 85 3.47 -8.17 -1.45
CA CYS A 85 2.96 -9.39 -2.08
C CYS A 85 3.36 -10.64 -1.30
N ARG A 86 4.63 -10.73 -0.87
CA ARG A 86 5.12 -11.87 -0.07
C ARG A 86 4.36 -12.01 1.25
N LEU A 87 4.06 -10.91 1.93
CA LEU A 87 3.26 -10.92 3.15
C LEU A 87 1.83 -11.38 2.85
N ALA A 88 1.17 -10.81 1.84
CA ALA A 88 -0.17 -11.22 1.47
C ALA A 88 -0.24 -12.71 1.11
N ASP A 89 0.73 -13.22 0.35
CA ASP A 89 0.83 -14.64 -0.02
C ASP A 89 1.01 -15.54 1.21
N LEU A 90 1.87 -15.16 2.16
CA LEU A 90 2.11 -15.90 3.41
C LEU A 90 0.84 -16.08 4.24
N TYR A 91 -0.03 -15.07 4.25
CA TYR A 91 -1.28 -15.09 5.00
C TYR A 91 -2.49 -15.48 4.13
N ASN A 92 -2.26 -15.86 2.87
CA ASN A 92 -3.28 -16.19 1.89
C ASN A 92 -4.35 -15.08 1.74
N LEU A 93 -3.88 -13.84 1.58
CA LEU A 93 -4.71 -12.65 1.49
C LEU A 93 -4.73 -12.07 0.07
N GLU A 94 -5.90 -11.63 -0.40
CA GLU A 94 -6.00 -10.77 -1.59
C GLU A 94 -5.45 -9.38 -1.26
N ILE A 95 -4.77 -8.72 -2.20
CA ILE A 95 -4.39 -7.31 -2.05
C ILE A 95 -5.35 -6.46 -2.86
N ILE A 96 -5.87 -5.39 -2.25
CA ILE A 96 -6.68 -4.37 -2.93
C ILE A 96 -5.93 -3.04 -2.82
N LEU A 97 -5.84 -2.27 -3.90
CA LEU A 97 -5.26 -0.94 -3.90
C LEU A 97 -5.99 -0.02 -4.87
N ASP A 98 -5.83 1.29 -4.66
CA ASP A 98 -6.22 2.31 -5.62
C ASP A 98 -4.96 2.94 -6.25
N ALA A 99 -4.77 2.75 -7.55
CA ALA A 99 -3.55 3.14 -8.26
C ALA A 99 -3.59 4.62 -8.68
N VAL A 100 -3.63 5.53 -7.71
CA VAL A 100 -3.74 6.98 -7.95
C VAL A 100 -2.38 7.66 -7.79
N PRO A 101 -1.97 8.54 -8.73
CA PRO A 101 -0.83 9.42 -8.52
C PRO A 101 -1.06 10.35 -7.33
N ILE A 102 -0.09 10.45 -6.43
CA ILE A 102 -0.17 11.34 -5.28
C ILE A 102 0.50 12.67 -5.62
N GLU A 103 -0.24 13.77 -5.48
CA GLU A 103 0.26 15.12 -5.65
C GLU A 103 0.97 15.64 -4.38
N GLY A 104 1.83 16.65 -4.52
CA GLY A 104 2.48 17.31 -3.38
C GLY A 104 3.77 16.65 -2.85
N PHE A 105 4.20 15.52 -3.43
CA PHE A 105 5.42 14.79 -3.04
C PHE A 105 6.45 14.67 -4.18
N GLY A 106 6.59 15.71 -5.00
CA GLY A 106 7.42 15.75 -6.20
C GLY A 106 6.59 15.57 -7.48
N GLU A 107 7.24 15.27 -8.60
CA GLU A 107 6.55 15.01 -9.86
C GLU A 107 5.70 13.71 -9.75
N PRO A 108 4.38 13.79 -9.95
CA PRO A 108 3.52 12.61 -9.87
C PRO A 108 3.87 11.60 -10.97
N ILE A 109 3.81 10.31 -10.64
CA ILE A 109 3.97 9.25 -11.65
C ILE A 109 2.72 9.25 -12.53
N PRO A 110 2.83 9.35 -13.87
CA PRO A 110 1.68 9.27 -14.76
C PRO A 110 0.86 7.99 -14.54
N ILE A 111 -0.46 8.11 -14.51
CA ILE A 111 -1.38 7.02 -14.16
C ILE A 111 -1.17 5.74 -14.98
N GLY A 112 -0.93 5.86 -16.29
CA GLY A 112 -0.65 4.71 -17.15
C GLY A 112 0.65 3.97 -16.77
N LYS A 113 1.68 4.68 -16.30
CA LYS A 113 2.92 4.06 -15.79
C LYS A 113 2.67 3.35 -14.46
N LEU A 114 1.82 3.92 -13.61
CA LEU A 114 1.45 3.35 -12.32
C LEU A 114 0.62 2.07 -12.50
N HIS A 115 -0.40 2.10 -13.36
CA HIS A 115 -1.18 0.91 -13.74
C HIS A 115 -0.27 -0.18 -14.32
N SER A 116 0.59 0.18 -15.28
CA SER A 116 1.53 -0.77 -15.88
C SER A 116 2.49 -1.38 -14.86
N PHE A 117 2.92 -0.61 -13.86
CA PHE A 117 3.77 -1.09 -12.77
C PHE A 117 3.07 -2.18 -11.95
N TYR A 118 1.84 -1.95 -11.52
CA TYR A 118 1.07 -2.94 -10.76
C TYR A 118 0.67 -4.16 -11.60
N THR A 119 0.26 -3.98 -12.86
CA THR A 119 -0.12 -5.11 -13.73
C THR A 119 1.03 -6.09 -13.94
N ARG A 120 2.27 -5.61 -14.09
CA ARG A 120 3.47 -6.46 -14.17
C ARG A 120 3.75 -7.26 -12.89
N LYS A 121 3.05 -6.97 -11.80
CA LYS A 121 3.16 -7.64 -10.49
C LYS A 121 1.94 -8.50 -10.16
N GLY A 122 1.14 -8.85 -11.16
CA GLY A 122 -0.01 -9.74 -11.02
C GLY A 122 -1.31 -9.06 -10.60
N PHE A 123 -1.31 -7.72 -10.47
CA PHE A 123 -2.55 -6.98 -10.21
C PHE A 123 -3.42 -6.91 -11.47
N LYS A 124 -4.73 -6.94 -11.26
CA LYS A 124 -5.75 -6.80 -12.30
C LYS A 124 -6.74 -5.73 -11.88
N TYR A 125 -7.36 -5.06 -12.84
CA TYR A 125 -8.45 -4.14 -12.53
C TYR A 125 -9.59 -4.90 -11.85
N ARG A 126 -10.03 -4.40 -10.68
CA ARG A 126 -11.20 -4.97 -10.00
C ARG A 126 -12.49 -4.62 -10.74
N VAL A 127 -12.54 -3.40 -11.24
CA VAL A 127 -13.65 -2.84 -12.01
C VAL A 127 -13.06 -2.27 -13.31
N PRO A 128 -13.64 -2.58 -14.49
CA PRO A 128 -13.20 -1.97 -15.75
C PRO A 128 -13.22 -0.44 -15.67
N ASN A 129 -12.18 0.23 -16.20
CA ASN A 129 -12.03 1.69 -16.19
C ASN A 129 -11.96 2.33 -14.79
N SER A 130 -11.61 1.57 -13.76
CA SER A 130 -11.29 2.07 -12.41
C SER A 130 -9.78 2.06 -12.15
N ASN A 131 -9.33 2.85 -11.19
CA ASN A 131 -7.98 2.80 -10.65
C ASN A 131 -7.82 1.70 -9.58
N MET A 132 -8.94 1.08 -9.17
CA MET A 132 -8.94 0.00 -8.20
C MET A 132 -8.39 -1.29 -8.82
N MET A 133 -7.33 -1.80 -8.23
CA MET A 133 -6.65 -3.01 -8.66
C MET A 133 -6.61 -4.05 -7.54
N VAL A 134 -6.68 -5.32 -7.93
CA VAL A 134 -6.63 -6.46 -7.01
C VAL A 134 -5.59 -7.47 -7.45
N ARG A 135 -4.95 -8.12 -6.47
CA ARG A 135 -4.05 -9.26 -6.70
C ARG A 135 -4.48 -10.42 -5.80
N ALA A 136 -4.80 -11.55 -6.41
CA ALA A 136 -5.06 -12.79 -5.67
C ALA A 136 -3.77 -13.30 -5.00
N PRO A 137 -3.86 -14.02 -3.87
CA PRO A 137 -2.69 -14.64 -3.26
C PRO A 137 -2.02 -15.63 -4.23
N ASN A 138 -0.69 -15.65 -4.23
CA ASN A 138 0.18 -16.49 -5.07
C ASN A 138 0.05 -16.24 -6.60
N ALA A 139 -0.41 -15.05 -7.00
CA ALA A 139 -0.47 -14.62 -8.40
C ALA A 139 0.86 -14.12 -8.98
#